data_AF-A0A066YTG3-F1
#
_entry.id   AF-A0A066YTG3-F1
#
_cell.length_a   1.000
_cell.length_b   1.000
_cell.length_c   1.000
_cell.angle_alpha   90.00
_cell.angle_beta   90.00
_cell.angle_gamma   90.00
#
_symmetry.space_group_name_H-M   'P 1'
#
loop_
_entity.id
_entity.type
_entity.pdbx_description
1 polymer ?
#
loop_
_entity_poly.entity_id
_entity_poly.type
_entity_poly.pdbx_seq_one_letter_code
_entity_poly.pdbx_strand_id
1 'polypeptide(L)'
;MPYELNALIATDELITVVAAELPIARIARLPHGLALIPMTDELHQALHHPSTAPDYDFKRFPSGFAMRIAGWSKAAPIAFAEIDAEHPTGRRAALWYDGRVTLGPLTPADGAPLARILHALGTPATALAELAEALEAHRLTPTEN
;
A
#
# COMPACT_ATOMS: atom_id res chain seq x y z
N MET A 1 11.05 -14.36 -10.34
CA MET A 1 11.19 -12.89 -10.43
C MET A 1 11.07 -12.36 -9.02
N PRO A 2 11.94 -11.46 -8.59
CA PRO A 2 11.83 -10.83 -7.29
C PRO A 2 10.58 -9.94 -7.35
N TYR A 3 9.52 -10.36 -6.67
CA TYR A 3 8.27 -9.63 -6.65
C TYR A 3 8.48 -8.30 -5.95
N GLU A 4 8.28 -7.18 -6.65
CA GLU A 4 8.16 -5.86 -6.05
C GLU A 4 6.77 -5.79 -5.41
N LEU A 5 6.70 -5.79 -4.07
CA LEU A 5 5.42 -5.71 -3.37
C LEU A 5 4.97 -4.26 -3.35
N ASN A 6 4.09 -3.92 -4.28
CA ASN A 6 3.37 -2.67 -4.32
C ASN A 6 1.99 -2.94 -3.73
N ALA A 7 1.55 -2.21 -2.71
CA ALA A 7 0.31 -2.56 -2.03
C ALA A 7 -0.41 -1.38 -1.39
N LEU A 8 -1.74 -1.51 -1.31
CA LEU A 8 -2.57 -0.72 -0.41
C LEU A 8 -2.57 -1.39 0.96
N ILE A 9 -2.41 -0.61 2.03
CA ILE A 9 -2.38 -1.11 3.40
C ILE A 9 -3.30 -0.24 4.26
N ALA A 10 -4.26 -0.86 4.95
CA ALA A 10 -5.15 -0.19 5.88
C ALA A 10 -5.74 -1.21 6.87
N THR A 11 -6.73 -0.80 7.66
CA THR A 11 -7.51 -1.74 8.48
C THR A 11 -8.24 -2.76 7.60
N ASP A 12 -8.47 -3.97 8.13
CA ASP A 12 -9.22 -5.03 7.42
C ASP A 12 -10.60 -4.57 6.97
N GLU A 13 -11.27 -3.75 7.78
CA GLU A 13 -12.56 -3.14 7.48
C GLU A 13 -12.49 -2.25 6.23
N LEU A 14 -11.52 -1.33 6.15
CA LEU A 14 -11.39 -0.44 4.99
C LEU A 14 -10.95 -1.22 3.76
N ILE A 15 -10.00 -2.15 3.90
CA ILE A 15 -9.55 -3.00 2.78
C ILE A 15 -10.69 -3.84 2.22
N THR A 16 -11.60 -4.33 3.06
CA THR A 16 -12.79 -5.05 2.61
C THR A 16 -13.72 -4.16 1.77
N VAL A 17 -13.91 -2.90 2.17
CA VAL A 17 -14.67 -1.92 1.37
C VAL A 17 -13.99 -1.64 0.03
N VAL A 18 -12.67 -1.40 0.05
CA VAL A 18 -11.88 -1.14 -1.17
C VAL A 18 -11.96 -2.33 -2.13
N ALA A 19 -11.85 -3.57 -1.63
CA ALA A 19 -11.95 -4.76 -2.44
C ALA A 19 -13.37 -4.99 -3.00
N ALA A 20 -14.42 -4.59 -2.28
CA ALA A 20 -15.79 -4.67 -2.79
C ALA A 20 -16.02 -3.73 -4.00
N GLU A 21 -15.31 -2.60 -4.06
CA GLU A 21 -15.33 -1.68 -5.22
C GLU A 21 -14.42 -2.14 -6.37
N LEU A 22 -13.51 -3.09 -6.12
CA LEU A 22 -12.49 -3.56 -7.06
C LEU A 22 -12.56 -5.10 -7.19
N PRO A 23 -13.40 -5.65 -8.08
CA PRO A 23 -13.64 -7.10 -8.16
C PRO A 23 -12.40 -7.98 -8.41
N ILE A 24 -11.31 -7.41 -8.91
CA ILE A 24 -10.04 -8.09 -9.17
C ILE A 24 -9.03 -7.96 -8.02
N ALA A 25 -9.34 -7.15 -6.99
CA ALA A 25 -8.50 -6.99 -5.82
C ALA A 25 -8.52 -8.26 -4.96
N ARG A 26 -7.35 -8.67 -4.49
CA ARG A 26 -7.19 -9.77 -3.56
C ARG A 26 -6.78 -9.23 -2.20
N ILE A 27 -7.49 -9.64 -1.15
CA ILE A 27 -7.18 -9.24 0.23
C ILE A 27 -6.18 -10.23 0.82
N ALA A 28 -5.09 -9.72 1.38
CA ALA A 28 -4.21 -10.46 2.28
C ALA A 28 -4.32 -9.86 3.68
N ARG A 29 -4.76 -10.66 4.65
CA ARG A 29 -4.93 -10.21 6.04
C ARG A 29 -3.60 -10.25 6.76
N LEU A 30 -3.32 -9.18 7.50
CA LEU A 30 -2.13 -9.04 8.32
C LEU A 30 -2.51 -9.12 9.81
N PRO A 31 -1.54 -9.37 10.69
CA PRO A 31 -1.74 -9.21 12.12
C PRO A 31 -2.23 -7.80 12.50
N HIS A 32 -2.75 -7.66 13.73
CA HIS A 32 -3.20 -6.39 14.32
C HIS A 32 -4.34 -5.67 13.58
N GLY A 33 -5.21 -6.43 12.92
CA GLY A 33 -6.41 -5.88 12.27
C GLY A 33 -6.11 -5.07 11.02
N LEU A 34 -4.90 -5.20 10.47
CA LEU A 34 -4.53 -4.65 9.17
C LEU A 34 -4.78 -5.68 8.07
N ALA A 35 -4.93 -5.18 6.86
CA ALA A 35 -4.91 -5.99 5.66
C ALA A 35 -4.22 -5.19 4.55
N LEU A 36 -3.92 -5.89 3.46
CA LEU A 36 -3.40 -5.29 2.25
C LEU A 36 -4.11 -5.78 1.00
N ILE A 37 -4.03 -4.99 -0.05
CA ILE A 37 -4.34 -5.39 -1.42
C ILE A 37 -3.06 -5.23 -2.24
N PRO A 38 -2.49 -6.31 -2.79
CA PRO A 38 -1.36 -6.21 -3.70
C PRO A 38 -1.80 -5.49 -4.98
N MET A 39 -1.00 -4.53 -5.43
CA MET A 39 -1.13 -3.85 -6.70
C MET A 39 -0.58 -4.77 -7.81
N THR A 40 -1.38 -5.74 -8.24
CA THR A 40 -1.05 -6.59 -9.39
C THR A 40 -1.10 -5.80 -10.69
N ASP A 41 -0.57 -6.35 -11.77
CA ASP A 41 -0.59 -5.71 -13.09
C ASP A 41 -2.03 -5.47 -13.57
N GLU A 42 -2.94 -6.42 -13.33
CA GLU A 42 -4.37 -6.30 -13.66
C GLU A 42 -5.03 -5.20 -12.85
N LEU A 43 -4.75 -5.14 -11.54
CA LEU A 43 -5.30 -4.09 -10.67
C LEU A 43 -4.77 -2.71 -11.06
N HIS A 44 -3.47 -2.62 -11.34
CA HIS A 44 -2.85 -1.40 -11.83
C HIS A 44 -3.52 -0.92 -13.12
N GLN A 45 -3.73 -1.80 -14.10
CA GLN A 45 -4.40 -1.46 -15.37
C GLN A 45 -5.85 -1.03 -15.16
N ALA A 46 -6.61 -1.69 -14.29
CA ALA A 46 -8.00 -1.33 -14.01
C ALA A 46 -8.14 0.01 -13.27
N LEU A 47 -7.16 0.35 -12.44
CA LEU A 47 -7.12 1.61 -11.71
C LEU A 47 -6.56 2.76 -12.55
N HIS A 48 -5.75 2.46 -13.57
CA HIS A 48 -5.14 3.43 -14.44
C HIS A 48 -6.18 4.17 -15.27
N HIS A 49 -6.27 5.47 -15.07
CA HIS A 49 -7.07 6.37 -15.88
C HIS A 49 -6.27 7.66 -16.16
N PRO A 50 -6.31 8.21 -17.38
CA PRO A 50 -5.69 9.50 -17.67
C PRO A 50 -6.16 10.56 -16.67
N SER A 51 -5.23 11.24 -16.03
CA SER A 51 -5.54 12.23 -15.01
C SER A 51 -4.47 13.31 -14.96
N THR A 52 -4.87 14.51 -14.55
CA THR A 52 -3.98 15.63 -14.24
C THR A 52 -3.66 15.73 -12.75
N ALA A 53 -4.08 14.73 -11.97
CA ALA A 53 -3.77 14.66 -10.54
C ALA A 53 -2.25 14.64 -10.30
N PRO A 54 -1.80 15.06 -9.10
CA PRO A 54 -0.37 15.09 -8.76
C PRO A 54 0.27 13.71 -8.93
N ASP A 55 1.47 13.70 -9.49
CA ASP A 55 2.37 12.56 -9.39
C ASP A 55 3.01 12.57 -7.99
N TYR A 56 3.15 11.39 -7.41
CA TYR A 56 3.73 11.18 -6.08
C TYR A 56 5.09 10.48 -6.17
N ASP A 57 5.69 10.43 -7.38
CA ASP A 57 6.99 9.82 -7.71
C ASP A 57 7.07 8.31 -7.44
N PHE A 58 5.94 7.65 -7.22
CA PHE A 58 5.81 6.21 -7.15
C PHE A 58 5.95 5.59 -8.55
N LYS A 59 6.66 4.47 -8.67
CA LYS A 59 6.83 3.77 -9.95
C LYS A 59 5.57 3.06 -10.43
N ARG A 60 4.77 2.52 -9.50
CA ARG A 60 3.60 1.66 -9.72
C ARG A 60 2.33 2.26 -9.13
N PHE A 61 2.31 3.56 -8.84
CA PHE A 61 1.07 4.25 -8.47
C PHE A 61 0.28 4.58 -9.75
N PRO A 62 -0.93 4.02 -9.95
CA PRO A 62 -1.63 4.21 -11.21
C PRO A 62 -2.04 5.67 -11.40
N SER A 63 -1.89 6.18 -12.63
CA SER A 63 -2.44 7.48 -13.02
C SER A 63 -3.93 7.56 -12.68
N GLY A 64 -4.36 8.69 -12.09
CA GLY A 64 -5.76 8.90 -11.69
C GLY A 64 -6.19 8.19 -10.41
N PHE A 65 -5.35 7.31 -9.85
CA PHE A 65 -5.64 6.61 -8.61
C PHE A 65 -5.68 7.53 -7.38
N ALA A 66 -4.97 8.67 -7.44
CA ALA A 66 -4.92 9.71 -6.41
C ALA A 66 -6.31 10.10 -5.88
N MET A 67 -7.30 10.22 -6.76
CA MET A 67 -8.66 10.61 -6.38
C MET A 67 -9.41 9.50 -5.65
N ARG A 68 -9.18 8.22 -6.03
CA ARG A 68 -9.80 7.06 -5.39
C ARG A 68 -9.25 6.86 -3.99
N ILE A 69 -7.92 6.81 -3.84
CA ILE A 69 -7.30 6.65 -2.52
C ILE A 69 -7.64 7.81 -1.59
N ALA A 70 -7.72 9.04 -2.10
CA ALA A 70 -8.24 10.17 -1.35
C ALA A 70 -9.70 9.96 -0.91
N GLY A 71 -10.57 9.48 -1.82
CA GLY A 71 -11.96 9.14 -1.50
C GLY A 71 -12.09 8.14 -0.35
N TRP A 72 -11.39 7.00 -0.43
CA TRP A 72 -11.41 5.98 0.62
C TRP A 72 -10.80 6.46 1.93
N SER A 73 -9.75 7.29 1.86
CA SER A 73 -9.07 7.81 3.05
C SER A 73 -9.93 8.70 3.94
N LYS A 74 -11.10 9.15 3.47
CA LYS A 74 -12.10 9.87 4.28
C LYS A 74 -12.74 8.99 5.35
N ALA A 75 -12.80 7.68 5.13
CA ALA A 75 -13.38 6.75 6.09
C ALA A 75 -12.36 6.36 7.17
N ALA A 76 -11.14 6.04 6.77
CA ALA A 76 -10.04 5.67 7.66
C ALA A 76 -8.68 5.86 6.96
N PRO A 77 -7.57 5.92 7.71
CA PRO A 77 -6.24 6.01 7.11
C PRO A 77 -5.94 4.84 6.16
N ILE A 78 -5.36 5.15 5.00
CA ILE A 78 -4.95 4.16 3.99
C ILE A 78 -3.60 4.54 3.41
N ALA A 79 -2.72 3.57 3.31
CA ALA A 79 -1.38 3.75 2.78
C ALA A 79 -1.18 3.07 1.43
N PHE A 80 -0.25 3.61 0.66
CA PHE A 80 0.36 2.94 -0.49
C PHE A 80 1.85 2.78 -0.23
N ALA A 81 2.38 1.58 -0.46
CA ALA A 81 3.80 1.28 -0.29
C ALA A 81 4.35 0.50 -1.47
N GLU A 82 5.51 0.93 -1.97
CA GLU A 82 6.37 0.23 -2.92
C GLU A 82 7.53 -0.37 -2.15
N ILE A 83 7.58 -1.71 -2.12
CA ILE A 83 8.59 -2.47 -1.40
C ILE A 83 9.38 -3.27 -2.42
N ASP A 84 10.63 -2.86 -2.63
CA ASP A 84 11.58 -3.56 -3.49
C ASP A 84 12.76 -4.07 -2.64
N ALA A 85 12.95 -5.38 -2.58
CA ALA A 85 14.07 -6.02 -1.89
C ALA A 85 15.38 -5.90 -2.67
N GLU A 86 15.32 -5.90 -4.00
CA GLU A 86 16.49 -5.83 -4.87
C GLU A 86 16.90 -4.39 -5.16
N HIS A 87 15.94 -3.47 -5.15
CA HIS A 87 16.19 -2.03 -5.30
C HIS A 87 15.67 -1.26 -4.09
N PRO A 88 16.29 -1.43 -2.90
CA PRO A 88 15.85 -0.77 -1.68
C PRO A 88 15.83 0.76 -1.77
N THR A 89 16.59 1.34 -2.70
CA THR A 89 16.60 2.78 -3.02
C THR A 89 15.30 3.28 -3.66
N GLY A 90 14.53 2.37 -4.28
CA GLY A 90 13.24 2.68 -4.92
C GLY A 90 12.05 2.59 -3.97
N ARG A 91 12.24 2.14 -2.73
CA ARG A 91 11.13 1.97 -1.77
C ARG A 91 10.50 3.29 -1.43
N ARG A 92 9.19 3.37 -1.54
CA ARG A 92 8.44 4.57 -1.17
C ARG A 92 7.18 4.20 -0.44
N ALA A 93 6.72 5.06 0.45
CA ALA A 93 5.41 4.86 1.06
C ALA A 93 4.75 6.18 1.44
N ALA A 94 3.44 6.26 1.29
CA ALA A 94 2.65 7.42 1.69
C ALA A 94 1.37 6.98 2.38
N LEU A 95 0.87 7.83 3.27
CA LEU A 95 -0.37 7.66 4.00
C LEU A 95 -1.33 8.77 3.61
N TRP A 96 -2.57 8.37 3.33
CA TRP A 96 -3.69 9.27 3.16
C TRP A 96 -4.62 9.17 4.36
N TYR A 97 -5.15 10.31 4.77
CA TYR A 97 -6.25 10.42 5.71
C TYR A 97 -7.05 11.69 5.41
N ASP A 98 -8.38 11.60 5.53
CA ASP A 98 -9.31 12.70 5.26
C ASP A 98 -9.14 13.33 3.85
N GLY A 99 -8.87 12.49 2.84
CA GLY A 99 -8.71 12.93 1.46
C GLY A 99 -7.37 13.57 1.12
N ARG A 100 -6.39 13.54 2.03
CA ARG A 100 -5.10 14.22 1.86
C ARG A 100 -3.96 13.29 2.24
N VAL A 101 -2.78 13.52 1.66
CA VAL A 101 -1.55 12.88 2.13
C VAL A 101 -1.20 13.47 3.49
N THR A 102 -1.11 12.64 4.53
CA THR A 102 -0.75 13.05 5.90
C THR A 102 0.66 12.64 6.28
N LEU A 103 1.25 11.66 5.58
CA LEU A 103 2.64 11.25 5.73
C LEU A 103 3.22 10.80 4.39
N GLY A 104 4.39 11.32 4.02
CA GLY A 104 5.09 10.96 2.78
C GLY A 104 4.72 11.78 1.55
N PRO A 105 5.11 11.35 0.34
CA PRO A 105 5.87 10.11 0.05
C PRO A 105 7.21 10.06 0.78
N LEU A 106 7.38 9.05 1.62
CA LEU A 106 8.63 8.75 2.33
C LEU A 106 9.52 7.93 1.42
N THR A 107 10.81 8.24 1.44
CA THR A 107 11.87 7.56 0.68
C THR A 107 12.83 6.87 1.66
N PRO A 108 13.78 6.04 1.19
CA PRO A 108 14.76 5.41 2.06
C PRO A 108 15.68 6.43 2.74
N ALA A 109 15.82 7.65 2.19
CA ALA A 109 16.54 8.74 2.83
C ALA A 109 15.84 9.23 4.11
N ASP A 110 14.53 8.98 4.24
CA ASP A 110 13.74 9.29 5.43
C ASP A 110 13.82 8.19 6.50
N GLY A 111 14.57 7.11 6.27
CA GLY A 111 14.75 5.98 7.18
C GLY A 111 14.06 4.71 6.67
N ALA A 112 13.11 4.18 7.42
CA ALA A 112 12.33 3.00 7.04
C ALA A 112 10.88 3.39 6.69
N PRO A 113 10.56 3.69 5.40
CA PRO A 113 9.23 4.17 4.98
C PRO A 113 8.07 3.30 5.46
N LEU A 114 8.15 2.00 5.23
CA LEU A 114 7.12 1.04 5.61
C LEU A 114 6.89 1.02 7.13
N ALA A 115 7.98 0.95 7.90
CA ALA A 115 7.94 0.96 9.35
C ALA A 115 7.22 2.21 9.90
N ARG A 116 7.49 3.38 9.32
CA ARG A 116 6.84 4.63 9.72
C ARG A 116 5.35 4.68 9.41
N ILE A 117 4.96 4.19 8.24
CA ILE A 117 3.57 4.16 7.81
C ILE A 117 2.76 3.19 8.67
N LEU A 118 3.28 1.99 8.91
CA LEU A 118 2.62 1.00 9.78
C LEU A 118 2.47 1.51 11.21
N HIS A 119 3.48 2.20 11.74
CA HIS A 119 3.36 2.88 13.03
C HIS A 119 2.25 3.94 13.02
N ALA A 120 2.14 4.74 11.95
CA ALA A 120 1.09 5.73 11.79
C ALA A 120 -0.32 5.11 11.60
N LEU A 121 -0.40 3.88 11.10
CA LEU A 121 -1.63 3.07 11.04
C LEU A 121 -2.00 2.44 12.40
N GLY A 122 -1.20 2.69 13.46
CA GLY A 122 -1.46 2.19 14.81
C GLY A 122 -0.81 0.84 15.11
N THR A 123 0.07 0.33 14.25
CA THR A 123 0.85 -0.88 14.56
C THR A 123 1.84 -0.59 15.69
N PRO A 124 1.82 -1.34 16.80
CA PRO A 124 2.79 -1.16 17.87
C PRO A 124 4.19 -1.53 17.37
N ALA A 125 5.22 -0.84 17.86
CA ALA A 125 6.60 -1.06 17.40
C ALA A 125 7.09 -2.52 17.56
N THR A 126 6.56 -3.23 18.57
CA THR A 126 6.85 -4.65 18.82
C THR A 126 6.28 -5.59 17.76
N ALA A 127 5.22 -5.18 17.07
CA ALA A 127 4.56 -5.93 16.01
C ALA A 127 5.12 -5.62 14.62
N LEU A 128 5.94 -4.58 14.51
CA LEU A 128 6.38 -4.06 13.22
C LEU A 128 7.27 -5.04 12.46
N ALA A 129 8.10 -5.79 13.20
CA ALA A 129 8.93 -6.85 12.63
C ALA A 129 8.06 -8.02 12.13
N GLU A 130 7.11 -8.48 12.93
CA GLU A 130 6.17 -9.55 12.55
C GLU A 130 5.33 -9.16 11.33
N LEU A 131 4.84 -7.92 11.29
CA LEU A 131 4.05 -7.44 10.15
C LEU A 131 4.92 -7.25 8.90
N ALA A 132 6.15 -6.77 9.05
CA ALA A 132 7.11 -6.71 7.95
C ALA A 132 7.46 -8.11 7.43
N GLU A 133 7.64 -9.09 8.31
CA GLU A 133 7.84 -10.49 7.94
C GLU A 133 6.61 -11.09 7.25
N ALA A 134 5.40 -10.81 7.73
CA ALA A 134 4.16 -11.25 7.09
C ALA A 134 4.02 -10.63 5.68
N LEU A 135 4.37 -9.35 5.52
CA LEU A 135 4.44 -8.67 4.23
C LEU A 135 5.48 -9.31 3.30
N GLU A 136 6.67 -9.62 3.80
CA GLU A 136 7.72 -10.32 3.05
C GLU A 136 7.31 -11.76 2.70
N ALA A 137 6.58 -12.46 3.56
CA ALA A 137 6.04 -13.79 3.27
C ALA A 137 5.02 -13.75 2.13
N HIS A 138 4.16 -12.72 2.10
CA HIS A 138 3.26 -12.47 0.97
C HIS A 138 3.99 -12.10 -0.33
N ARG A 139 5.20 -11.55 -0.25
CA ARG A 139 6.06 -11.31 -1.42
C ARG A 139 6.68 -12.60 -1.98
N LEU A 140 7.03 -13.54 -1.11
CA LEU A 140 7.72 -14.79 -1.49
C LEU A 140 6.78 -15.91 -1.92
N THR A 141 5.50 -15.85 -1.54
CA THR A 141 4.49 -16.77 -2.05
C THR A 141 3.98 -16.24 -3.38
N PRO A 142 4.27 -16.92 -4.52
CA PRO A 142 3.40 -16.72 -5.65
C PRO A 142 2.01 -17.15 -5.17
N THR A 143 1.02 -16.28 -5.29
CA THR A 143 -0.36 -16.76 -5.39
C THR A 143 -0.40 -17.63 -6.65
N GLU A 144 0.02 -18.89 -6.51
CA GLU A 144 -0.24 -19.93 -7.48
C GLU A 144 -1.75 -19.96 -7.68
N ASN A 145 -2.15 -19.76 -8.92
CA ASN A 145 -3.46 -20.09 -9.42
C ASN A 145 -3.25 -20.80 -10.75
#